data_AF-A0A7X7PN09-F1
#
_entry.id   AF-A0A7X7PN09-F1
#
_cell.length_a   1.000
_cell.length_b   1.000
_cell.length_c   1.000
_cell.angle_alpha   90.00
_cell.angle_beta   90.00
_cell.angle_gamma   90.00
#
_symmetry.space_group_name_H-M   'P 1'
#
loop_
_entity.id
_entity.type
_entity.pdbx_description
1 polymer ?
#
loop_
_entity_poly.entity_id
_entity_poly.type
_entity_poly.pdbx_seq_one_letter_code
_entity_poly.pdbx_strand_id
1 'polypeptide(L)'
;MRGHIRKRSESGGWEYIVDVGLAAAQRCQVCGKRFWIERKAREACPSCEGALRETEERRRTTKGGFRTQKECAAAMNKVLTAVEEKSYTAPTKISLREYLLKEWLPAIKATVRPSTYYS
;
A
#
# COMPACT_ATOMS: atom_id res chain seq x y z
N MET A 1 11.21 12.17 -10.70
CA MET A 1 10.77 11.89 -9.32
C MET A 1 11.96 11.94 -8.37
N ARG A 2 11.79 12.43 -7.13
CA ARG A 2 12.90 12.57 -6.17
C ARG A 2 12.83 11.47 -5.10
N GLY A 3 13.95 10.79 -4.89
CA GLY A 3 14.16 9.87 -3.77
C GLY A 3 15.15 10.47 -2.76
N HIS A 4 14.95 10.20 -1.48
CA HIS A 4 15.84 10.61 -0.40
C HIS A 4 16.27 9.40 0.40
N ILE A 5 17.56 9.24 0.65
CA ILE A 5 18.12 8.17 1.49
C ILE A 5 18.51 8.78 2.83
N ARG A 6 18.14 8.13 3.94
CA ARG A 6 18.61 8.50 5.27
C ARG A 6 19.00 7.28 6.09
N LYS A 7 19.87 7.49 7.06
CA LYS A 7 20.23 6.49 8.07
C LYS A 7 19.34 6.71 9.29
N ARG A 8 18.73 5.65 9.84
CA ARG A 8 17.73 5.80 10.93
C ARG A 8 18.35 6.11 12.30
N SER A 9 19.55 5.57 12.55
CA SER A 9 20.36 5.84 13.74
C SER A 9 21.82 5.45 13.47
N GLU A 10 22.75 5.73 14.38
CA GLU A 10 24.19 5.46 14.18
C GLU A 10 24.50 3.96 14.02
N SER A 11 23.80 3.10 14.76
CA SER A 11 23.79 1.63 14.60
C SER A 11 22.62 1.10 13.75
N GLY A 12 21.79 2.01 13.23
CA GLY A 12 20.57 1.66 12.52
C GLY A 12 20.77 1.36 11.05
N GLY A 13 19.78 0.68 10.47
CA GLY A 13 19.70 0.46 9.03
C GLY A 13 19.41 1.74 8.23
N TRP A 14 19.64 1.63 6.93
CA TRP A 14 19.32 2.65 5.93
C TRP A 14 17.85 2.53 5.49
N GLU A 15 17.29 3.67 5.12
CA GLU A 15 15.96 3.74 4.52
C GLU A 15 15.90 4.77 3.40
N TYR A 16 15.03 4.50 2.42
CA TYR A 16 14.72 5.45 1.37
C TYR A 16 13.29 5.93 1.51
N ILE A 17 13.06 7.16 1.04
CA ILE A 17 11.75 7.77 0.86
C ILE A 17 11.65 8.14 -0.62
N VAL A 18 10.70 7.57 -1.33
CA VAL A 18 10.47 7.83 -2.76
C VAL A 18 9.07 8.39 -2.95
N ASP A 19 8.98 9.44 -3.74
CA ASP A 19 7.72 9.92 -4.27
C ASP A 19 7.23 9.00 -5.39
N VAL A 20 6.05 8.41 -5.19
CA VAL A 20 5.43 7.49 -6.15
C VAL A 20 4.35 8.18 -6.98
N GLY A 21 4.23 9.51 -6.88
CA GLY A 21 3.31 10.32 -7.66
C GLY A 21 1.94 10.47 -7.01
N LEU A 22 0.95 10.78 -7.85
CA LEU A 22 -0.44 10.90 -7.45
C LEU A 22 -1.05 9.51 -7.24
N ALA A 23 -1.82 9.36 -6.17
CA ALA A 23 -2.56 8.14 -5.88
C ALA A 23 -3.95 8.47 -5.36
N ALA A 24 -4.90 7.59 -5.66
CA ALA A 24 -6.25 7.66 -5.14
C ALA A 24 -6.25 7.53 -3.60
N ALA A 25 -6.94 8.45 -2.95
CA ALA A 25 -7.10 8.53 -1.51
C ALA A 25 -8.56 8.85 -1.18
N GLN A 26 -8.93 8.62 0.07
CA GLN A 26 -10.18 9.06 0.65
C GLN A 26 -9.88 9.97 1.83
N ARG A 27 -10.56 11.11 1.89
CA ARG A 27 -10.60 11.95 3.08
C ARG A 27 -11.95 11.87 3.75
N CYS A 28 -11.92 11.69 5.06
CA CYS A 28 -13.13 11.82 5.85
C CYS A 28 -13.59 13.27 5.92
N GLN A 29 -14.87 13.49 5.64
CA GLN A 29 -15.49 14.83 5.70
C GLN A 29 -15.62 15.36 7.14
N VAL A 30 -15.61 14.47 8.14
CA VAL A 30 -15.78 14.84 9.56
C VAL A 30 -14.42 15.07 10.23
N CYS A 31 -13.53 14.07 10.23
CA CYS A 31 -12.25 14.14 10.95
C CYS A 31 -11.05 14.55 10.08
N GLY A 32 -11.23 14.72 8.77
CA GLY A 32 -10.16 15.12 7.83
C GLY A 32 -9.06 14.08 7.62
N LYS A 33 -9.13 12.91 8.29
CA LYS A 33 -8.14 11.83 8.16
C LYS A 33 -8.13 11.31 6.72
N ARG A 34 -6.91 11.00 6.27
CA ARG A 34 -6.64 10.46 4.94
C ARG A 34 -6.40 8.96 4.97
N PHE A 35 -7.01 8.27 4.04
CA PHE A 35 -6.87 6.83 3.82
C PHE A 35 -6.50 6.61 2.36
N TRP A 36 -5.38 5.94 2.07
CA TRP A 36 -5.05 5.58 0.69
C TRP A 36 -6.00 4.51 0.18
N ILE A 37 -6.52 4.69 -1.04
CA ILE A 37 -7.24 3.63 -1.73
C ILE A 37 -6.17 2.68 -2.28
N GLU A 38 -6.08 1.48 -1.71
CA GLU A 38 -5.19 0.44 -2.21
C GLU A 38 -5.93 -0.41 -3.26
N ARG A 39 -6.83 -1.29 -2.83
CA ARG A 39 -7.64 -2.13 -3.74
C ARG A 39 -9.09 -1.69 -3.87
N LYS A 40 -9.71 -1.32 -2.75
CA LYS A 40 -11.12 -0.91 -2.69
C LYS A 40 -11.22 0.35 -1.86
N ALA A 41 -12.07 1.26 -2.32
CA ALA A 41 -12.53 2.38 -1.52
C ALA A 41 -13.23 1.85 -0.27
N ARG A 42 -13.03 2.52 0.86
CA ARG A 42 -13.76 2.23 2.09
C ARG A 42 -15.12 2.91 2.01
N GLU A 43 -16.14 2.24 2.55
CA GLU A 43 -17.50 2.78 2.60
C GLU A 43 -17.62 3.88 3.67
N ALA A 44 -16.94 3.72 4.80
CA ALA A 44 -16.98 4.66 5.93
C ALA A 44 -15.59 4.88 6.57
N CYS A 45 -15.44 6.01 7.26
CA CYS A 45 -14.21 6.33 8.00
C CYS A 45 -13.98 5.35 9.16
N PRO A 46 -12.84 4.65 9.24
CA PRO A 46 -12.54 3.72 10.34
C PRO A 46 -12.44 4.37 11.73
N SER A 47 -12.38 5.70 11.81
CA SER A 47 -12.20 6.42 13.06
C SER A 47 -13.46 7.11 13.58
N CYS A 48 -14.41 7.43 12.72
CA CYS A 48 -15.58 8.23 13.11
C CYS A 48 -16.83 7.92 12.28
N GLU A 49 -16.79 6.86 11.45
CA GLU A 49 -17.89 6.37 10.60
C GLU A 49 -18.47 7.37 9.58
N GLY A 50 -17.99 8.61 9.58
CA GLY A 50 -18.41 9.64 8.64
C GLY A 50 -18.07 9.33 7.19
N ALA A 51 -18.80 9.99 6.29
CA ALA A 51 -18.65 9.85 4.85
C ALA A 51 -17.22 10.18 4.37
N LEU A 52 -16.76 9.39 3.40
CA LEU A 52 -15.46 9.51 2.76
C LEU A 52 -15.62 10.12 1.37
N ARG A 53 -14.80 11.13 1.04
CA ARG A 53 -14.70 11.70 -0.31
C ARG A 53 -13.43 11.22 -0.97
N GLU A 54 -13.53 10.79 -2.22
CA GLU A 54 -12.37 10.44 -3.04
C GLU A 54 -11.60 11.69 -3.46
N THR A 55 -10.29 11.62 -3.29
CA THR A 55 -9.32 12.66 -3.63
C THR A 55 -8.10 12.03 -4.27
N GLU A 56 -7.40 12.77 -5.13
CA GLU A 56 -6.13 12.35 -5.67
C GLU A 56 -5.01 13.12 -4.98
N GLU A 57 -4.09 12.42 -4.32
CA GLU A 57 -3.05 13.03 -3.50
C GLU A 57 -1.67 12.42 -3.73
N ARG A 58 -0.63 13.23 -3.52
CA ARG A 58 0.77 12.79 -3.62
C ARG A 58 1.12 11.76 -2.55
N ARG A 59 1.50 10.54 -2.97
CA ARG A 59 1.90 9.44 -2.09
C ARG A 59 3.43 9.32 -2.06
N ARG A 60 3.99 9.22 -0.86
CA ARG A 60 5.40 8.84 -0.65
C ARG A 60 5.45 7.44 -0.06
N THR A 61 6.37 6.64 -0.55
CA THR A 61 6.68 5.33 0.01
C THR A 61 8.00 5.40 0.76
N THR A 62 8.04 4.78 1.94
CA THR A 62 9.25 4.70 2.76
C THR A 62 9.54 3.24 3.01
N LYS A 63 10.77 2.80 2.73
CA LYS A 63 11.23 1.45 3.04
C LYS A 63 12.58 1.52 3.72
N GLY A 64 12.69 0.86 4.86
CA GLY A 64 13.92 0.75 5.63
C GLY A 64 14.35 -0.69 5.87
N GLY A 65 15.40 -0.85 6.67
CA GLY A 65 15.94 -2.15 7.05
C GLY A 65 17.13 -2.60 6.19
N PHE A 66 17.68 -1.71 5.37
CA PHE A 66 18.87 -2.01 4.58
C PHE A 66 20.12 -1.94 5.44
N ARG A 67 21.03 -2.90 5.30
CA ARG A 67 22.27 -2.92 6.08
C ARG A 67 23.27 -1.89 5.56
N THR A 68 23.30 -1.70 4.23
CA THR A 68 24.22 -0.74 3.60
C THR A 68 23.49 0.35 2.81
N GLN A 69 24.14 1.52 2.66
CA GLN A 69 23.62 2.60 1.83
C GLN A 69 23.46 2.18 0.37
N LYS A 70 24.40 1.38 -0.13
CA LYS A 70 24.40 0.89 -1.52
C LYS A 70 23.21 -0.02 -1.80
N GLU A 71 22.88 -0.94 -0.89
CA GLU A 71 21.65 -1.76 -1.00
C GLU A 71 20.40 -0.89 -1.00
N CYS A 72 20.34 0.11 -0.12
CA CYS A 72 19.24 1.05 -0.05
C CYS A 72 19.06 1.84 -1.36
N ALA A 73 20.17 2.36 -1.92
CA ALA A 73 20.17 3.09 -3.19
C ALA A 73 19.74 2.21 -4.37
N ALA A 74 20.24 0.97 -4.44
CA ALA A 74 19.84 0.03 -5.47
C ALA A 74 18.33 -0.29 -5.39
N ALA A 75 17.80 -0.50 -4.19
CA ALA A 75 16.37 -0.72 -3.98
C ALA A 75 15.53 0.51 -4.30
N MET A 76 16.02 1.71 -3.98
CA MET A 76 15.39 2.98 -4.32
C MET A 76 15.30 3.17 -5.83
N ASN A 77 16.39 2.92 -6.55
CA ASN A 77 16.44 3.06 -8.01
C ASN A 77 15.46 2.12 -8.71
N LYS A 78 15.34 0.86 -8.24
CA LYS A 78 14.33 -0.07 -8.76
C LYS A 78 12.92 0.48 -8.64
N VAL A 79 12.60 1.13 -7.52
CA VAL A 79 11.28 1.76 -7.35
C VAL A 79 11.12 2.97 -8.27
N LEU A 80 12.14 3.83 -8.38
CA LEU A 80 12.07 4.99 -9.28
C LEU A 80 11.83 4.57 -10.74
N THR A 81 12.56 3.56 -11.22
CA THR A 81 12.36 2.96 -12.55
C THR A 81 10.95 2.41 -12.71
N ALA A 82 10.45 1.63 -11.74
CA ALA A 82 9.09 1.10 -11.81
C ALA A 82 8.01 2.19 -11.84
N VAL A 83 8.22 3.31 -11.13
CA VAL A 83 7.25 4.42 -11.19
C VAL A 83 7.35 5.14 -12.53
N GLU A 84 8.56 5.32 -13.07
CA GLU A 84 8.76 5.92 -14.39
C GLU A 84 8.14 5.09 -15.51
N GLU A 85 8.28 3.77 -15.44
CA GLU A 85 7.65 2.81 -16.35
C GLU A 85 6.13 2.65 -16.13
N LYS A 86 5.55 3.33 -15.12
CA LYS A 86 4.15 3.17 -14.70
C LYS A 86 3.78 1.74 -14.30
N SER A 87 4.78 0.92 -13.94
CA SER A 87 4.62 -0.47 -13.49
C SER A 87 4.57 -0.60 -11.96
N TYR A 88 4.85 0.50 -11.23
CA TYR A 88 4.81 0.51 -9.77
C TYR A 88 3.41 0.26 -9.23
N THR A 89 3.24 -0.85 -8.53
CA THR A 89 2.03 -1.16 -7.75
C THR A 89 2.31 -1.00 -6.27
N ALA A 90 1.50 -0.20 -5.57
CA ALA A 90 1.65 -0.01 -4.15
C ALA A 90 1.35 -1.32 -3.38
N PRO A 91 2.14 -1.69 -2.36
CA PRO A 91 1.90 -2.90 -1.59
C PRO A 91 0.60 -2.80 -0.79
N THR A 92 -0.19 -3.88 -0.81
CA THR A 92 -1.45 -4.00 -0.08
C THR A 92 -1.25 -4.62 1.29
N LYS A 93 -1.86 -4.05 2.33
CA LYS A 93 -1.72 -4.55 3.74
C LYS A 93 -2.77 -5.59 4.15
N ILE A 94 -3.19 -6.46 3.24
CA ILE A 94 -4.16 -7.53 3.56
C ILE A 94 -3.42 -8.79 4.03
N SER A 95 -3.98 -9.47 5.04
CA SER A 95 -3.48 -10.79 5.42
C SER A 95 -3.92 -11.84 4.41
N LEU A 96 -3.11 -12.89 4.23
CA LEU A 96 -3.49 -14.01 3.34
C LEU A 96 -4.84 -14.62 3.76
N ARG A 97 -5.07 -14.79 5.06
CA ARG A 97 -6.34 -15.29 5.61
C ARG A 97 -7.52 -14.42 5.19
N GLU A 98 -7.38 -13.10 5.32
CA GLU A 98 -8.45 -12.16 4.96
C GLU A 98 -8.74 -12.19 3.46
N TYR A 99 -7.70 -12.24 2.63
CA TYR A 99 -7.83 -12.37 1.18
C TYR A 99 -8.56 -13.65 0.79
N LEU A 100 -8.14 -14.79 1.35
CA LEU A 100 -8.75 -16.09 1.02
C LEU A 100 -10.22 -16.14 1.43
N LEU A 101 -10.55 -15.71 2.64
CA LEU A 101 -11.91 -15.84 3.18
C LEU A 101 -12.89 -14.82 2.59
N LYS A 102 -12.46 -13.56 2.39
CA LYS A 102 -13.38 -12.49 1.98
C LYS A 102 -13.46 -12.29 0.47
N GLU A 103 -12.47 -12.77 -0.29
CA GLU A 103 -12.39 -12.47 -1.72
C GLU A 103 -12.25 -13.71 -2.58
N TRP A 104 -11.20 -14.51 -2.38
CA TRP A 104 -10.92 -15.63 -3.27
C TRP A 104 -11.96 -16.76 -3.13
N LEU A 105 -12.22 -17.22 -1.91
CA LEU A 105 -13.14 -18.33 -1.66
C LEU A 105 -14.57 -18.01 -2.16
N PRO A 106 -15.15 -16.83 -1.86
CA PRO A 106 -16.45 -16.44 -2.43
C PRO A 106 -16.43 -16.37 -3.96
N ALA A 107 -15.35 -15.88 -4.58
CA ALA A 107 -15.26 -15.75 -6.03
C ALA A 107 -15.24 -17.09 -6.78
N ILE A 108 -14.64 -18.13 -6.18
CA ILE A 108 -14.55 -19.47 -6.80
C ILE A 108 -15.69 -20.41 -6.39
N LYS A 109 -16.67 -19.94 -5.61
CA LYS A 109 -17.75 -20.76 -5.06
C LYS A 109 -18.47 -21.60 -6.13
N ALA A 110 -18.62 -21.06 -7.34
CA ALA A 110 -19.25 -21.75 -8.46
C ALA A 110 -18.40 -22.90 -9.05
N THR A 111 -17.08 -22.85 -8.89
CA THR A 111 -16.13 -23.81 -9.49
C THR A 111 -15.78 -24.95 -8.53
N VAL A 112 -16.02 -24.78 -7.23
CA VAL A 112 -15.61 -25.72 -6.18
C VAL A 112 -16.81 -26.54 -5.69
N ARG A 113 -16.60 -27.83 -5.43
CA ARG A 113 -17.65 -28.70 -4.87
C ARG A 113 -18.12 -28.15 -3.51
N PRO A 114 -19.43 -28.20 -3.19
CA PRO A 114 -19.94 -27.72 -1.91
C PRO A 114 -19.22 -28.33 -0.69
N SER A 115 -18.88 -29.63 -0.75
CA SER A 115 -18.15 -30.31 0.33
C SER A 115 -16.77 -29.73 0.60
N THR A 116 -16.12 -29.15 -0.41
CA THR A 116 -14.80 -28.50 -0.29
C THR A 116 -14.94 -27.03 0.11
N TYR A 117 -16.10 -26.41 -0.12
CA TYR A 117 -16.35 -25.00 0.25
C TYR A 117 -16.69 -24.81 1.73
N TYR A 118 -17.38 -25.78 2.35
CA TYR A 118 -17.86 -25.70 3.74
C TYR A 118 -16.97 -26.42 4.76
N SER A 119 -15.89 -27.06 4.31
CA SER A 119 -14.90 -27.70 5.18
C SER A 119 -13.88 -26.68 5.71
#